data_AF-S0E6P0-F1
#
_entry.id   AF-S0E6P0-F1
#
_cell.length_a   1.000
_cell.length_b   1.000
_cell.length_c   1.000
_cell.angle_alpha   90.00
_cell.angle_beta   90.00
_cell.angle_gamma   90.00
#
_symmetry.space_group_name_H-M   'P 1'
#
loop_
_entity.id
_entity.type
_entity.pdbx_description
1 polymer ?
#
loop_
_entity_poly.entity_id
_entity_poly.type
_entity_poly.pdbx_seq_one_letter_code
_entity_poly.pdbx_strand_id
1 'polypeptide(L)'
;MMILDKGERAIGESLWSFLRLLRSVITDPSLLWIDAICIDQANIRERKHQVGLMRQIYTSAAKVYVWLGQEDENSNIAMRFVAAQASKPLRPRGSGYHSLWSRQEGKALHALCDRRYWRRMWIIQELLHANDITVWCGSLSFSWDDLEKLYLKLKTIEESNWLAHHEYHLMVMQSSAAVMVWQRAHWRHPDTPVPSLQTLVEIFRDWQCTDLRDKVFALSGMATEESTLERDYALTTREVYFAVLRHIEGPQEQFRALLSQIFGLAGLEVDLPGQNMVEYSTPSAQKLVLKARQNDWTDGVV
;
A
#
# COMPACT_ATOMS: atom_id res chain seq x y z
N MET A 1 12.09 2.24 -24.11
CA MET A 1 11.39 3.52 -23.83
C MET A 1 9.94 3.38 -24.24
N MET A 2 9.03 4.09 -23.56
CA MET A 2 7.61 4.14 -23.93
C MET A 2 7.32 5.48 -24.60
N ILE A 3 6.59 5.45 -25.72
CA ILE A 3 6.18 6.66 -26.43
C ILE A 3 4.86 7.14 -25.81
N LEU A 4 4.84 8.39 -25.34
CA LEU A 4 3.65 9.10 -24.85
C LEU A 4 3.43 10.32 -25.73
N ASP A 5 2.22 10.91 -25.67
CA ASP A 5 1.88 12.12 -26.43
C ASP A 5 2.84 13.29 -26.20
N LYS A 6 3.51 13.33 -25.03
CA LYS A 6 4.47 14.36 -24.63
C LYS A 6 5.94 13.96 -24.84
N GLY A 7 6.21 12.86 -25.54
CA GLY A 7 7.56 12.37 -25.83
C GLY A 7 7.88 10.99 -25.25
N GLU A 8 9.15 10.61 -25.33
CA GLU A 8 9.62 9.31 -24.86
C GLU A 8 9.92 9.34 -23.36
N ARG A 9 9.45 8.32 -22.63
CA ARG A 9 9.71 8.17 -21.19
C ARG A 9 10.39 6.83 -20.91
N ALA A 10 11.48 6.88 -20.14
CA ALA A 10 12.07 5.69 -19.57
C ALA A 10 11.15 5.15 -18.46
N ILE A 11 10.89 3.85 -18.50
CA ILE A 11 10.12 3.15 -17.47
C ILE A 11 10.90 1.95 -16.96
N GLY A 12 10.70 1.58 -15.70
CA GLY A 12 11.33 0.42 -15.11
C GLY A 12 10.91 -0.90 -15.78
N GLU A 13 11.79 -1.89 -15.74
CA GLU A 13 11.58 -3.21 -16.37
C GLU A 13 10.30 -3.92 -15.90
N SER A 14 9.97 -3.79 -14.62
CA SER A 14 8.75 -4.36 -14.05
C SER A 14 7.49 -3.78 -14.71
N LEU A 15 7.43 -2.44 -14.82
CA LEU A 15 6.31 -1.75 -15.46
C LEU A 15 6.25 -2.03 -16.97
N TRP A 16 7.41 -2.08 -17.65
CA TRP A 16 7.50 -2.46 -19.04
C TRP A 16 6.94 -3.86 -19.30
N SER A 17 7.32 -4.83 -18.47
CA SER A 17 6.82 -6.21 -18.56
C SER A 17 5.32 -6.28 -18.38
N PHE A 18 4.79 -5.57 -17.38
CA PHE A 18 3.36 -5.49 -17.13
C PHE A 18 2.60 -4.88 -18.31
N LEU A 19 3.05 -3.75 -18.85
CA LEU A 19 2.38 -3.10 -19.99
C LEU A 19 2.38 -3.96 -21.25
N ARG A 20 3.45 -4.74 -21.50
CA ARG A 20 3.49 -5.70 -22.61
C ARG A 20 2.46 -6.82 -22.45
N LEU A 21 2.35 -7.37 -21.24
CA LEU A 21 1.32 -8.35 -20.93
C LEU A 21 -0.07 -7.75 -21.10
N LEU A 22 -0.29 -6.56 -20.55
CA LEU A 22 -1.59 -5.91 -20.53
C LEU A 22 -2.08 -5.61 -21.95
N ARG A 23 -1.18 -5.19 -22.85
CA ARG A 23 -1.45 -5.07 -24.30
C ARG A 23 -1.89 -6.39 -24.95
N SER A 24 -1.41 -7.54 -24.46
CA SER A 24 -1.77 -8.84 -25.03
C SER A 24 -3.11 -9.40 -24.51
N VAL A 25 -3.59 -8.89 -23.38
CA VAL A 25 -4.79 -9.41 -22.69
C VAL A 25 -5.97 -8.45 -22.77
N ILE A 26 -5.73 -7.14 -22.71
CA ILE A 26 -6.78 -6.12 -22.73
C ILE A 26 -6.92 -5.59 -24.16
N THR A 27 -8.06 -5.91 -24.78
CA THR A 27 -8.35 -5.60 -26.18
C THR A 27 -8.94 -4.21 -26.39
N ASP A 28 -9.57 -3.63 -25.37
CA ASP A 28 -10.19 -2.29 -25.45
C ASP A 28 -9.31 -1.22 -24.77
N PRO A 29 -9.33 0.03 -25.26
CA PRO A 29 -8.58 1.12 -24.64
C PRO A 29 -9.16 1.46 -23.26
N SER A 30 -8.62 0.82 -22.22
CA SER A 30 -8.84 1.21 -20.84
C SER A 30 -7.92 2.38 -20.47
N LEU A 31 -8.48 3.47 -19.96
CA LEU A 31 -7.68 4.53 -19.33
C LEU A 31 -6.95 3.94 -18.11
N LEU A 32 -5.62 3.94 -18.16
CA LEU A 32 -4.78 3.46 -17.06
C LEU A 32 -4.15 4.65 -16.34
N TRP A 33 -4.28 4.66 -15.02
CA TRP A 33 -3.50 5.52 -14.16
C TRP A 33 -2.33 4.74 -13.60
N ILE A 34 -1.11 5.25 -13.80
CA ILE A 34 0.14 4.65 -13.31
C ILE A 34 0.98 5.80 -12.77
N ASP A 35 1.27 5.80 -11.47
CA ASP A 35 2.02 6.84 -10.76
C ASP A 35 3.31 7.30 -11.47
N ALA A 36 4.11 6.34 -11.96
CA ALA A 36 5.36 6.59 -12.64
C ALA A 36 5.21 7.26 -14.02
N ILE A 37 3.98 7.33 -14.56
CA ILE A 37 3.64 7.91 -15.86
C ILE A 37 2.76 9.15 -15.70
N CYS A 38 1.74 9.07 -14.85
CA CYS A 38 0.73 10.12 -14.69
C CYS A 38 1.16 11.26 -13.77
N ILE A 39 2.16 11.05 -12.92
CA ILE A 39 2.72 12.08 -12.03
C ILE A 39 4.03 12.60 -12.64
N ASP A 40 4.14 13.93 -12.75
CA ASP A 40 5.44 14.57 -12.93
C ASP A 40 6.25 14.48 -11.64
N GLN A 41 7.15 13.49 -11.60
CA GLN A 41 7.98 13.21 -10.44
C GLN A 41 9.01 14.33 -10.16
N ALA A 42 9.30 15.20 -11.14
CA ALA A 42 10.20 16.34 -10.98
C ALA A 42 9.49 17.57 -10.38
N ASN A 43 8.17 17.65 -10.51
CA ASN A 43 7.37 18.73 -9.95
C ASN A 43 6.91 18.38 -8.52
N ILE A 44 7.64 18.89 -7.52
CA ILE A 44 7.34 18.64 -6.09
C ILE A 44 5.91 19.05 -5.73
N ARG A 45 5.39 20.14 -6.28
CA ARG A 45 4.02 20.62 -5.99
C ARG A 45 2.97 19.65 -6.53
N GLU A 46 3.14 19.20 -7.77
CA GLU A 46 2.26 18.19 -8.37
C GLU A 46 2.35 16.87 -7.62
N ARG A 47 3.58 16.39 -7.33
CA ARG A 47 3.77 15.14 -6.58
C ARG A 47 3.09 15.20 -5.22
N LYS A 48 3.27 16.29 -4.47
CA LYS A 48 2.60 16.50 -3.18
C LYS A 48 1.08 16.44 -3.33
N HIS A 49 0.53 17.11 -4.34
CA HIS A 49 -0.90 17.09 -4.63
C HIS A 49 -1.40 15.68 -4.99
N GLN A 50 -0.77 15.00 -5.95
CA GLN A 50 -1.13 13.66 -6.42
C GLN A 50 -1.02 12.59 -5.32
N VAL A 51 0.04 12.63 -4.52
CA VAL A 51 0.20 11.73 -3.37
C VAL A 51 -0.91 11.95 -2.34
N GLY A 52 -1.38 13.20 -2.18
CA GLY A 52 -2.56 13.53 -1.37
C GLY A 52 -3.87 12.94 -1.91
N LEU A 53 -3.94 12.64 -3.21
CA LEU A 53 -5.11 12.07 -3.88
C LEU A 53 -5.11 10.54 -3.93
N MET A 54 -4.06 9.85 -3.47
CA MET A 54 -3.92 8.38 -3.57
C MET A 54 -5.18 7.63 -3.11
N ARG A 55 -5.69 7.97 -1.92
CA ARG A 55 -6.96 7.41 -1.41
C ARG A 55 -8.11 7.59 -2.41
N GLN A 56 -8.31 8.79 -2.94
CA GLN A 56 -9.39 9.09 -3.88
C GLN A 56 -9.20 8.32 -5.19
N ILE A 57 -7.99 8.31 -5.74
CA ILE A 57 -7.65 7.61 -6.99
C ILE A 57 -8.00 6.13 -6.88
N TYR A 58 -7.54 5.43 -5.84
CA TYR A 58 -7.82 4.00 -5.67
C TYR A 58 -9.26 3.71 -5.27
N THR A 59 -9.92 4.61 -4.55
CA THR A 59 -11.37 4.48 -4.24
C THR A 59 -12.23 4.65 -5.49
N SER A 60 -11.84 5.53 -6.42
CA SER A 60 -12.58 5.80 -7.66
C SER A 60 -12.19 4.89 -8.82
N ALA A 61 -11.10 4.12 -8.70
CA ALA A 61 -10.67 3.18 -9.72
C ALA A 61 -11.72 2.08 -9.92
N ALA A 62 -12.10 1.85 -11.19
CA ALA A 62 -12.99 0.75 -11.56
C ALA A 62 -12.34 -0.61 -11.28
N LYS A 63 -11.02 -0.71 -11.46
CA LYS A 63 -10.23 -1.92 -11.21
C LYS A 63 -8.78 -1.53 -10.92
N VAL A 64 -8.15 -2.27 -10.01
CA VAL A 64 -6.74 -2.14 -9.65
C VAL A 64 -6.01 -3.41 -10.01
N TYR A 65 -4.91 -3.26 -10.75
CA TYR A 65 -4.07 -4.37 -11.17
C TYR A 65 -2.84 -4.47 -10.28
N VAL A 66 -2.71 -5.59 -9.58
CA VAL A 66 -1.52 -5.93 -8.80
C VAL A 66 -0.57 -6.71 -9.69
N TRP A 67 0.65 -6.21 -9.89
CA TRP A 67 1.68 -6.93 -10.65
C TRP A 67 2.76 -7.48 -9.72
N LEU A 68 2.76 -8.81 -9.53
CA LEU A 68 3.74 -9.50 -8.68
C LEU A 68 5.08 -9.72 -9.38
N GLY A 69 5.19 -9.41 -10.68
CA GLY A 69 6.37 -9.67 -11.51
C GLY A 69 6.17 -10.80 -12.50
N GLN A 70 7.22 -11.09 -13.27
CA GLN A 70 7.23 -12.19 -14.24
C GLN A 70 7.06 -13.56 -13.55
N GLU A 71 6.81 -14.58 -14.37
CA GLU A 71 6.79 -15.97 -13.91
C GLU A 71 8.18 -16.37 -13.40
N ASP A 72 8.24 -16.96 -12.21
CA ASP A 72 9.39 -17.69 -11.67
C ASP A 72 9.07 -19.19 -11.60
N GLU A 73 10.08 -20.01 -11.26
CA GLU A 73 10.08 -21.48 -11.35
C GLU A 73 8.82 -22.20 -10.82
N ASN A 74 8.07 -21.62 -9.86
CA ASN A 74 6.84 -22.24 -9.34
C ASN A 74 5.65 -21.28 -9.20
N SER A 75 5.79 -20.02 -9.56
CA SER A 75 4.68 -19.06 -9.46
C SER A 75 3.42 -19.49 -10.24
N ASN A 76 3.56 -20.15 -11.39
CA ASN A 76 2.42 -20.67 -12.15
C ASN A 76 1.61 -21.73 -11.39
N ILE A 77 2.26 -22.59 -10.62
CA ILE A 77 1.63 -23.57 -9.74
C ILE A 77 0.81 -22.84 -8.69
N ALA A 78 1.40 -21.83 -8.03
CA ALA A 78 0.70 -21.02 -7.03
C ALA A 78 -0.49 -20.26 -7.61
N MET A 79 -0.32 -19.58 -8.76
CA MET A 79 -1.39 -18.82 -9.42
C MET A 79 -2.57 -19.72 -9.81
N ARG A 80 -2.29 -20.89 -10.41
CA ARG A 80 -3.34 -21.88 -10.75
C ARG A 80 -3.98 -22.47 -9.51
N PHE A 81 -3.20 -22.72 -8.46
CA PHE A 81 -3.70 -23.25 -7.19
C PHE A 81 -4.71 -22.29 -6.55
N VAL A 82 -4.37 -21.00 -6.41
CA VAL A 82 -5.27 -19.99 -5.82
C VAL A 82 -6.59 -19.93 -6.60
N ALA A 83 -6.51 -19.78 -7.92
CA ALA A 83 -7.69 -19.73 -8.78
C ALA A 83 -8.55 -21.02 -8.69
N ALA A 84 -7.93 -22.19 -8.67
CA ALA A 84 -8.64 -23.46 -8.59
C ALA A 84 -9.22 -23.76 -7.19
N GLN A 85 -8.63 -23.21 -6.13
CA GLN A 85 -9.13 -23.41 -4.78
C GLN A 85 -10.32 -22.54 -4.46
N ALA A 86 -10.46 -21.35 -5.04
CA ALA A 86 -11.52 -20.40 -4.71
C ALA A 86 -12.92 -21.04 -4.68
N SER A 87 -13.25 -21.87 -5.67
CA SER A 87 -14.55 -22.53 -5.81
C SER A 87 -14.72 -23.85 -5.03
N LYS A 88 -13.65 -24.40 -4.45
CA LYS A 88 -13.70 -25.72 -3.77
C LYS A 88 -14.00 -25.57 -2.28
N PRO A 89 -15.02 -26.23 -1.71
CA PRO A 89 -15.22 -26.22 -0.27
C PRO A 89 -14.11 -26.99 0.45
N LEU A 90 -13.88 -26.66 1.72
CA LEU A 90 -13.06 -27.49 2.61
C LEU A 90 -13.68 -28.89 2.69
N ARG A 91 -12.84 -29.93 2.58
CA ARG A 91 -13.29 -31.32 2.62
C ARG A 91 -13.01 -31.91 4.00
N PRO A 92 -14.03 -32.23 4.80
CA PRO A 92 -13.84 -32.84 6.11
C PRO A 92 -13.11 -34.18 6.03
N ARG A 93 -12.29 -34.48 7.03
CA ARG A 93 -11.59 -35.77 7.22
C ARG A 93 -11.51 -36.09 8.70
N GLY A 94 -12.38 -36.99 9.18
CA GLY A 94 -12.48 -37.28 10.62
C GLY A 94 -12.84 -36.01 11.38
N SER A 95 -12.05 -35.67 12.40
CA SER A 95 -12.20 -34.43 13.17
C SER A 95 -11.56 -33.19 12.53
N GLY A 96 -10.94 -33.32 11.34
CA GLY A 96 -10.23 -32.23 10.68
C GLY A 96 -10.56 -32.12 9.19
N TYR A 97 -9.56 -31.77 8.38
CA TYR A 97 -9.72 -31.55 6.94
C TYR A 97 -8.67 -32.30 6.12
N HIS A 98 -9.02 -32.64 4.88
CA HIS A 98 -8.03 -33.02 3.88
C HIS A 98 -7.06 -31.88 3.60
N SER A 99 -5.81 -32.24 3.28
CA SER A 99 -4.81 -31.23 2.92
C SER A 99 -5.28 -30.42 1.71
N LEU A 100 -5.18 -29.10 1.81
CA LEU A 100 -5.54 -28.18 0.72
C LEU A 100 -4.61 -28.30 -0.49
N TRP A 101 -3.36 -28.65 -0.25
CA TRP A 101 -2.28 -28.62 -1.23
C TRP A 101 -1.35 -29.83 -1.09
N SER A 102 -0.67 -30.16 -2.17
CA SER A 102 0.57 -30.92 -2.14
C SER A 102 1.73 -30.09 -1.58
N ARG A 103 2.85 -30.75 -1.25
CA ARG A 103 4.08 -30.09 -0.80
C ARG A 103 4.58 -29.04 -1.80
N GLN A 104 4.51 -29.33 -3.09
CA GLN A 104 4.95 -28.43 -4.15
C GLN A 104 4.05 -27.19 -4.24
N GLU A 105 2.73 -27.37 -4.17
CA GLU A 105 1.76 -26.28 -4.17
C GLU A 105 1.90 -25.38 -2.94
N GLY A 106 2.08 -25.96 -1.74
CA GLY A 106 2.32 -25.19 -0.51
C GLY A 106 3.62 -24.36 -0.58
N LYS A 107 4.71 -24.95 -1.07
CA LYS A 107 5.98 -24.24 -1.28
C LYS A 107 5.84 -23.11 -2.29
N ALA A 108 5.16 -23.37 -3.42
CA ALA A 108 4.91 -22.39 -4.46
C ALA A 108 4.06 -21.21 -3.95
N LEU A 109 3.00 -21.51 -3.21
CA LEU A 109 2.12 -20.50 -2.62
C LEU A 109 2.88 -19.62 -1.64
N HIS A 110 3.68 -20.21 -0.74
CA HIS A 110 4.52 -19.44 0.16
C HIS A 110 5.48 -18.50 -0.60
N ALA A 111 6.16 -19.00 -1.64
CA ALA A 111 7.06 -18.18 -2.45
C ALA A 111 6.33 -17.02 -3.15
N LEU A 112 5.12 -17.24 -3.65
CA LEU A 112 4.29 -16.19 -4.25
C LEU A 112 3.88 -15.12 -3.22
N CYS A 113 3.49 -15.56 -2.01
CA CYS A 113 3.08 -14.70 -0.90
C CYS A 113 4.24 -13.93 -0.24
N ASP A 114 5.48 -14.39 -0.43
CA ASP A 114 6.69 -13.75 0.11
C ASP A 114 7.37 -12.78 -0.89
N ARG A 115 6.82 -12.64 -2.11
CA ARG A 115 7.34 -11.72 -3.13
C ARG A 115 7.45 -10.29 -2.59
N ARG A 116 8.52 -9.59 -3.00
CA ARG A 116 8.85 -8.21 -2.57
C ARG A 116 7.69 -7.22 -2.71
N TYR A 117 6.81 -7.41 -3.70
CA TYR A 117 5.62 -6.58 -3.90
C TYR A 117 4.85 -6.37 -2.59
N TRP A 118 4.59 -7.44 -1.83
CA TRP A 118 3.73 -7.45 -0.63
C TRP A 118 4.28 -6.63 0.54
N ARG A 119 5.55 -6.23 0.47
CA ARG A 119 6.20 -5.43 1.52
C ARG A 119 6.29 -3.96 1.14
N ARG A 120 5.81 -3.51 -0.02
CA ARG A 120 5.96 -2.09 -0.42
C ARG A 120 5.00 -1.20 0.38
N MET A 121 5.50 -0.12 0.98
CA MET A 121 4.72 0.77 1.85
C MET A 121 3.46 1.34 1.17
N TRP A 122 3.58 1.80 -0.08
CA TRP A 122 2.46 2.42 -0.78
C TRP A 122 1.32 1.47 -1.12
N ILE A 123 1.57 0.15 -1.26
CA ILE A 123 0.51 -0.82 -1.60
C ILE A 123 -0.59 -0.89 -0.56
N ILE A 124 -0.32 -0.41 0.66
CA ILE A 124 -1.31 -0.38 1.74
C ILE A 124 -2.50 0.46 1.30
N GLN A 125 -2.27 1.69 0.80
CA GLN A 125 -3.39 2.48 0.29
C GLN A 125 -3.99 1.88 -0.98
N GLU A 126 -3.16 1.34 -1.88
CA GLU A 126 -3.60 0.76 -3.16
C GLU A 126 -4.57 -0.41 -2.91
N LEU A 127 -4.19 -1.30 -1.99
CA LEU A 127 -4.96 -2.50 -1.67
C LEU A 127 -6.10 -2.22 -0.70
N LEU A 128 -6.00 -1.26 0.22
CA LEU A 128 -7.11 -1.04 1.17
C LEU A 128 -8.25 -0.23 0.55
N HIS A 129 -7.99 0.66 -0.40
CA HIS A 129 -9.02 1.52 -0.98
C HIS A 129 -9.66 0.97 -2.26
N ALA A 130 -8.98 0.09 -3.01
CA ALA A 130 -9.48 -0.44 -4.28
C ALA A 130 -10.82 -1.17 -4.17
N ASN A 131 -11.77 -0.94 -5.09
CA ASN A 131 -13.04 -1.69 -5.09
C ASN A 131 -12.88 -3.11 -5.66
N ASP A 132 -12.24 -3.23 -6.82
CA ASP A 132 -11.96 -4.48 -7.52
C ASP A 132 -10.45 -4.61 -7.74
N ILE A 133 -9.88 -5.76 -7.38
CA ILE A 133 -8.46 -6.05 -7.53
C ILE A 133 -8.29 -7.36 -8.31
N THR A 134 -7.45 -7.30 -9.35
CA THR A 134 -6.93 -8.48 -10.05
C THR A 134 -5.42 -8.59 -9.83
N VAL A 135 -4.98 -9.75 -9.33
CA VAL A 135 -3.58 -10.05 -9.06
C VAL A 135 -2.99 -10.81 -10.24
N TRP A 136 -1.90 -10.28 -10.79
CA TRP A 136 -1.18 -10.79 -11.94
C TRP A 136 0.22 -11.26 -11.54
N CYS A 137 0.64 -12.37 -12.13
CA CYS A 137 2.00 -12.88 -12.07
C CYS A 137 2.29 -13.65 -13.37
N GLY A 138 3.31 -13.23 -14.12
CA GLY A 138 3.50 -13.73 -15.48
C GLY A 138 2.24 -13.49 -16.31
N SER A 139 1.78 -14.47 -17.07
CA SER A 139 0.54 -14.37 -17.86
C SER A 139 -0.71 -14.88 -17.14
N LEU A 140 -0.60 -15.23 -15.85
CA LEU A 140 -1.71 -15.76 -15.07
C LEU A 140 -2.25 -14.69 -14.12
N SER A 141 -3.53 -14.80 -13.80
CA SER A 141 -4.20 -13.91 -12.86
C SER A 141 -5.23 -14.63 -12.01
N PHE A 142 -5.50 -14.09 -10.82
CA PHE A 142 -6.66 -14.42 -10.00
C PHE A 142 -7.27 -13.14 -9.43
N SER A 143 -8.53 -13.21 -9.01
CA SER A 143 -9.21 -12.09 -8.34
C SER A 143 -8.81 -12.03 -6.87
N TRP A 144 -8.90 -10.86 -6.24
CA TRP A 144 -8.65 -10.75 -4.81
C TRP A 144 -9.56 -11.64 -3.96
N ASP A 145 -10.81 -11.82 -4.38
CA ASP A 145 -11.77 -12.73 -3.74
C ASP A 145 -11.27 -14.19 -3.72
N ASP A 146 -10.54 -14.62 -4.75
CA ASP A 146 -9.92 -15.96 -4.77
C ASP A 146 -8.88 -16.12 -3.64
N LEU A 147 -8.07 -15.08 -3.42
CA LEU A 147 -7.06 -15.05 -2.37
C LEU A 147 -7.68 -14.94 -0.97
N GLU A 148 -8.73 -14.13 -0.82
CA GLU A 148 -9.48 -13.97 0.43
C GLU A 148 -10.19 -15.27 0.82
N LYS A 149 -10.84 -15.95 -0.12
CA LYS A 149 -11.43 -17.28 0.10
C LYS A 149 -10.39 -18.31 0.53
N LEU A 150 -9.19 -18.28 -0.05
CA LEU A 150 -8.11 -19.17 0.37
C LEU A 150 -7.66 -18.84 1.80
N TYR A 151 -7.48 -17.56 2.12
CA TYR A 151 -7.12 -17.11 3.47
C TYR A 151 -8.14 -17.56 4.52
N LEU A 152 -9.45 -17.40 4.25
CA LEU A 152 -10.51 -17.84 5.16
C LEU A 152 -10.47 -19.35 5.41
N LYS A 153 -10.19 -20.16 4.38
CA LYS A 153 -10.04 -21.62 4.54
C LYS A 153 -8.85 -21.98 5.43
N LEU A 154 -7.73 -21.28 5.26
CA LEU A 154 -6.58 -21.44 6.14
C LEU A 154 -6.94 -21.05 7.56
N LYS A 155 -7.66 -19.94 7.75
CA LYS A 155 -8.08 -19.54 9.09
C LYS A 155 -8.99 -20.57 9.76
N THR A 156 -9.95 -21.16 9.05
CA THR A 156 -10.79 -22.25 9.57
C THR A 156 -9.96 -23.48 9.96
N ILE A 157 -8.93 -23.84 9.20
CA ILE A 157 -8.03 -24.96 9.52
C ILE A 157 -7.21 -24.66 10.79
N GLU A 158 -6.74 -23.42 10.95
CA GLU A 158 -6.00 -22.96 12.13
C GLU A 158 -6.86 -22.99 13.38
N GLU A 159 -8.09 -22.46 13.32
CA GLU A 159 -9.05 -22.44 14.43
C GLU A 159 -9.49 -23.86 14.85
N SER A 160 -9.46 -24.81 13.91
CA SER A 160 -9.72 -26.23 14.18
C SER A 160 -8.49 -26.98 14.74
N ASN A 161 -7.39 -26.27 15.01
CA ASN A 161 -6.12 -26.80 15.53
C ASN A 161 -5.53 -27.96 14.68
N TRP A 162 -5.74 -27.94 13.35
CA TRP A 162 -5.36 -29.02 12.44
C TRP A 162 -4.15 -28.65 11.55
N LEU A 163 -3.19 -27.94 12.13
CA LEU A 163 -2.04 -27.35 11.43
C LEU A 163 -0.98 -28.38 10.99
N ALA A 164 -0.78 -29.43 11.78
CA ALA A 164 0.29 -30.42 11.56
C ALA A 164 0.20 -31.17 10.22
N HIS A 165 -0.96 -31.15 9.56
CA HIS A 165 -1.21 -31.82 8.28
C HIS A 165 -1.13 -30.88 7.05
N HIS A 166 -0.71 -29.63 7.27
CA HIS A 166 -0.61 -28.61 6.23
C HIS A 166 0.78 -27.96 6.25
N GLU A 167 1.79 -28.67 5.71
CA GLU A 167 3.14 -28.13 5.50
C GLU A 167 3.04 -26.75 4.80
N TYR A 168 3.85 -25.77 5.20
CA TYR A 168 3.80 -24.37 4.75
C TYR A 168 2.63 -23.50 5.25
N HIS A 169 1.65 -24.04 5.98
CA HIS A 169 0.51 -23.24 6.46
C HIS A 169 0.96 -22.01 7.25
N LEU A 170 1.79 -22.22 8.28
CA LEU A 170 2.30 -21.13 9.13
C LEU A 170 3.07 -20.10 8.31
N MET A 171 3.88 -20.55 7.36
CA MET A 171 4.68 -19.65 6.51
C MET A 171 3.79 -18.80 5.60
N VAL A 172 2.71 -19.38 5.05
CA VAL A 172 1.74 -18.63 4.24
C VAL A 172 0.95 -17.65 5.12
N MET A 173 0.44 -18.07 6.29
CA MET A 173 -0.33 -17.21 7.19
C MET A 173 0.50 -16.07 7.80
N GLN A 174 1.82 -16.26 7.96
CA GLN A 174 2.74 -15.23 8.45
C GLN A 174 3.35 -14.36 7.33
N SER A 175 3.00 -14.63 6.06
CA SER A 175 3.51 -13.84 4.94
C SER A 175 2.92 -12.43 4.90
N SER A 176 3.65 -11.48 4.29
CA SER A 176 3.15 -10.12 4.09
C SER A 176 1.88 -10.07 3.24
N ALA A 177 1.69 -11.03 2.31
CA ALA A 177 0.45 -11.15 1.55
C ALA A 177 -0.75 -11.46 2.45
N ALA A 178 -0.62 -12.43 3.36
CA ALA A 178 -1.66 -12.79 4.31
C ALA A 178 -2.01 -11.63 5.26
N VAL A 179 -1.00 -10.87 5.70
CA VAL A 179 -1.23 -9.62 6.46
C VAL A 179 -2.06 -8.65 5.63
N MET A 180 -1.74 -8.40 4.35
CA MET A 180 -2.53 -7.50 3.51
C MET A 180 -3.97 -7.99 3.28
N VAL A 181 -4.20 -9.29 3.18
CA VAL A 181 -5.55 -9.88 3.09
C VAL A 181 -6.35 -9.58 4.36
N TRP A 182 -5.77 -9.85 5.53
CA TRP A 182 -6.41 -9.56 6.81
C TRP A 182 -6.66 -8.07 7.01
N GLN A 183 -5.67 -7.22 6.75
CA GLN A 183 -5.78 -5.77 6.90
C GLN A 183 -6.89 -5.20 6.02
N ARG A 184 -7.08 -5.73 4.80
CA ARG A 184 -8.17 -5.29 3.92
C ARG A 184 -9.54 -5.68 4.43
N ALA A 185 -9.69 -6.92 4.90
CA ALA A 185 -10.94 -7.38 5.49
C ALA A 185 -11.28 -6.56 6.75
N HIS A 186 -10.29 -6.35 7.62
CA HIS A 186 -10.43 -5.56 8.84
C HIS A 186 -10.77 -4.09 8.53
N TRP A 187 -10.06 -3.45 7.62
CA TRP A 187 -10.30 -2.05 7.20
C TRP A 187 -11.70 -1.80 6.65
N ARG A 188 -12.28 -2.80 5.96
CA ARG A 188 -13.62 -2.69 5.36
C ARG A 188 -14.75 -3.08 6.29
N HIS A 189 -14.46 -3.65 7.44
CA HIS A 189 -15.51 -4.07 8.36
C HIS A 189 -16.23 -2.84 8.94
N PRO A 190 -17.58 -2.80 8.96
CA PRO A 190 -18.35 -1.62 9.37
C PRO A 190 -18.01 -1.13 10.80
N ASP A 191 -17.70 -2.07 11.68
CA ASP A 191 -17.41 -1.78 13.09
C ASP A 191 -15.93 -1.52 13.38
N THR A 192 -15.06 -1.51 12.38
CA THR A 192 -13.63 -1.24 12.60
C THR A 192 -13.43 0.26 12.77
N PRO A 193 -12.91 0.72 13.92
CA PRO A 193 -12.62 2.14 14.14
C PRO A 193 -11.44 2.60 13.26
N VAL A 194 -11.42 3.89 12.92
CA VAL A 194 -10.26 4.48 12.24
C VAL A 194 -9.04 4.37 13.16
N PRO A 195 -7.94 3.74 12.72
CA PRO A 195 -6.77 3.53 13.57
C PRO A 195 -5.98 4.82 13.77
N SER A 196 -5.25 4.92 14.89
CA SER A 196 -4.26 5.99 15.07
C SER A 196 -3.06 5.80 14.13
N LEU A 197 -2.35 6.89 13.82
CA LEU A 197 -1.11 6.81 13.04
C LEU A 197 -0.07 5.89 13.71
N GLN A 198 0.02 5.92 15.04
CA GLN A 198 0.86 5.00 15.80
C GLN A 198 0.54 3.54 15.48
N THR A 199 -0.73 3.15 15.60
CA THR A 199 -1.18 1.77 15.35
C THR A 199 -0.79 1.33 13.95
N LEU A 200 -1.00 2.18 12.95
CA LEU A 200 -0.62 1.90 11.57
C LEU A 200 0.90 1.73 11.41
N VAL A 201 1.71 2.62 12.01
CA VAL A 201 3.18 2.53 11.94
C VAL A 201 3.70 1.26 12.62
N GLU A 202 3.10 0.86 13.74
CA GLU A 202 3.45 -0.39 14.44
C GLU A 202 3.12 -1.63 13.61
N ILE A 203 1.93 -1.68 13.01
CA ILE A 203 1.48 -2.77 12.13
C ILE A 203 2.41 -2.90 10.91
N PHE A 204 2.72 -1.78 10.24
CA PHE A 204 3.45 -1.76 8.96
C PHE A 204 4.93 -1.41 9.13
N ARG A 205 5.49 -1.60 10.34
CA ARG A 205 6.88 -1.28 10.66
C ARG A 205 7.91 -1.99 9.77
N ASP A 206 7.57 -3.16 9.23
CA ASP A 206 8.47 -3.96 8.39
C ASP A 206 8.23 -3.75 6.88
N TRP A 207 7.28 -2.89 6.48
CA TRP A 207 7.02 -2.58 5.08
C TRP A 207 8.10 -1.66 4.51
N GLN A 208 8.66 -2.02 3.37
CA GLN A 208 9.77 -1.35 2.71
C GLN A 208 9.33 -0.07 1.99
N CYS A 209 10.15 0.97 2.12
CA CYS A 209 10.08 2.20 1.36
C CYS A 209 11.51 2.65 1.00
N THR A 210 11.66 3.35 -0.12
CA THR A 210 12.94 3.96 -0.50
C THR A 210 13.16 5.27 0.24
N ASP A 211 12.09 6.07 0.35
CA ASP A 211 12.06 7.28 1.17
C ASP A 211 11.52 6.92 2.56
N LEU A 212 12.31 7.14 3.61
CA LEU A 212 11.89 6.77 4.96
C LEU A 212 10.64 7.54 5.41
N ARG A 213 10.38 8.73 4.88
CA ARG A 213 9.19 9.54 5.23
C ARG A 213 7.89 8.86 4.82
N ASP A 214 7.93 7.96 3.84
CA ASP A 214 6.77 7.18 3.41
C ASP A 214 6.25 6.26 4.53
N LYS A 215 7.07 5.92 5.53
CA LYS A 215 6.63 5.23 6.75
C LYS A 215 5.48 5.93 7.45
N VAL A 216 5.41 7.25 7.30
CA VAL A 216 4.38 8.10 7.87
C VAL A 216 3.43 8.59 6.79
N PHE A 217 3.95 9.12 5.68
CA PHE A 217 3.11 9.75 4.64
C PHE A 217 2.13 8.80 3.96
N ALA A 218 2.52 7.53 3.77
CA ALA A 218 1.64 6.52 3.20
C ALA A 218 0.52 6.08 4.15
N LEU A 219 0.67 6.28 5.46
CA LEU A 219 -0.30 5.86 6.47
C LEU A 219 -1.15 7.02 6.97
N SER A 220 -0.63 8.25 6.90
CA SER A 220 -1.27 9.42 7.49
C SER A 220 -2.67 9.72 6.93
N GLY A 221 -2.94 9.43 5.65
CA GLY A 221 -4.28 9.62 5.07
C GLY A 221 -5.33 8.60 5.49
N MET A 222 -4.93 7.61 6.27
CA MET A 222 -5.75 6.53 6.79
C MET A 222 -5.91 6.60 8.31
N ALA A 223 -5.17 7.48 8.96
CA ALA A 223 -5.20 7.65 10.40
C ALA A 223 -6.36 8.56 10.83
N THR A 224 -6.60 8.66 12.15
CA THR A 224 -7.53 9.65 12.69
C THR A 224 -7.12 11.08 12.32
N GLU A 225 -8.09 11.99 12.22
CA GLU A 225 -7.86 13.38 11.80
C GLU A 225 -6.82 14.09 12.68
N GLU A 226 -6.79 13.80 14.00
CA GLU A 226 -5.83 14.41 14.92
C GLU A 226 -4.38 14.03 14.62
N SER A 227 -4.15 12.96 13.87
CA SER A 227 -2.80 12.47 13.51
C SER A 227 -2.47 12.63 12.03
N THR A 228 -3.31 13.37 11.29
CA THR A 228 -3.10 13.63 9.86
C THR A 228 -2.01 14.68 9.67
N LEU A 229 -1.01 14.34 8.86
CA LEU A 229 0.15 15.16 8.53
C LEU A 229 0.11 15.55 7.07
N GLU A 230 0.54 16.79 6.80
CA GLU A 230 0.78 17.22 5.44
C GLU A 230 1.98 16.48 4.84
N ARG A 231 1.81 15.93 3.63
CA ARG A 231 2.83 15.10 2.95
C ARG A 231 3.85 15.98 2.25
N ASP A 232 4.64 16.68 3.04
CA ASP A 232 5.63 17.61 2.52
C ASP A 232 7.02 16.97 2.41
N TYR A 233 7.39 16.63 1.17
CA TYR A 233 8.70 16.07 0.86
C TYR A 233 9.83 17.12 0.86
N ALA A 234 9.56 18.38 1.16
CA ALA A 234 10.61 19.35 1.51
C ALA A 234 11.16 19.09 2.93
N LEU A 235 10.37 18.44 3.81
CA LEU A 235 10.78 18.17 5.19
C LEU A 235 11.79 17.02 5.26
N THR A 236 12.78 17.15 6.13
CA THR A 236 13.70 16.08 6.54
C THR A 236 12.98 15.01 7.36
N THR A 237 13.58 13.82 7.48
CA THR A 237 13.07 12.76 8.38
C THR A 237 12.98 13.22 9.83
N ARG A 238 13.92 14.09 10.28
CA ARG A 238 13.90 14.69 11.62
C ARG A 238 12.72 15.64 11.82
N GLU A 239 12.40 16.47 10.82
CA GLU A 239 11.23 17.35 10.90
C GLU A 239 9.92 16.56 10.89
N VAL A 240 9.83 15.50 10.07
CA VAL A 240 8.68 14.58 10.08
C VAL A 240 8.54 13.89 11.44
N TYR A 241 9.64 13.43 12.04
CA TYR A 241 9.65 12.86 13.39
C TYR A 241 8.97 13.80 14.41
N PHE A 242 9.43 15.05 14.51
CA PHE A 242 8.85 16.01 15.45
C PHE A 242 7.42 16.42 15.07
N ALA A 243 7.08 16.46 13.77
CA ALA A 243 5.71 16.70 13.33
C ALA A 243 4.77 15.60 13.83
N VAL A 244 5.17 14.32 13.76
CA VAL A 244 4.40 13.21 14.35
C VAL A 244 4.30 13.37 15.86
N LEU A 245 5.41 13.67 16.55
CA LEU A 245 5.40 13.77 18.01
C LEU A 245 4.49 14.85 18.59
N ARG A 246 4.25 15.94 17.85
CA ARG A 246 3.31 17.00 18.26
C ARG A 246 1.85 16.54 18.31
N HIS A 247 1.52 15.44 17.62
CA HIS A 247 0.16 14.91 17.53
C HIS A 247 -0.06 13.65 18.40
N ILE A 248 0.95 13.24 19.17
CA ILE A 248 0.82 12.12 20.11
C ILE A 248 0.55 12.68 21.51
N GLU A 249 -0.54 12.26 22.12
CA GLU A 249 -0.84 12.56 23.52
C GLU A 249 -0.25 11.49 24.46
N GLY A 250 0.30 11.94 25.60
CA GLY A 250 0.77 11.07 26.68
C GLY A 250 2.20 10.51 26.52
N PRO A 251 2.73 9.82 27.56
CA PRO A 251 4.06 9.24 27.55
C PRO A 251 4.11 7.98 26.68
N GLN A 252 4.40 8.17 25.39
CA GLN A 252 4.57 7.07 24.43
C GLN A 252 6.04 6.77 24.11
N GLU A 253 6.82 6.46 25.15
CA GLU A 253 8.26 6.20 25.01
C GLU A 253 8.58 5.06 24.03
N GLN A 254 7.74 4.02 23.98
CA GLN A 254 7.90 2.91 23.03
C GLN A 254 7.71 3.35 21.57
N PHE A 255 6.68 4.15 21.29
CA PHE A 255 6.43 4.63 19.92
C PHE A 255 7.49 5.67 19.49
N ARG A 256 7.94 6.54 20.41
CA ARG A 256 9.06 7.45 20.18
C ARG A 256 10.34 6.71 19.80
N ALA A 257 10.66 5.64 20.54
CA ALA A 257 11.82 4.80 20.26
C ALA A 257 11.70 4.08 18.91
N LEU A 258 10.52 3.53 18.60
CA LEU A 258 10.24 2.90 17.31
C LEU A 258 10.42 3.89 16.15
N LEU A 259 9.80 5.07 16.23
CA LEU A 259 9.86 6.07 15.17
C LEU A 259 11.29 6.63 14.99
N SER A 260 12.02 6.81 16.09
CA SER A 260 13.43 7.19 16.07
C SER A 260 14.29 6.13 15.37
N GLN A 261 14.06 4.84 15.67
CA GLN A 261 14.73 3.72 15.00
C GLN A 261 14.41 3.70 13.49
N ILE A 262 13.14 3.87 13.12
CA ILE A 262 12.69 3.89 11.71
C ILE A 262 13.38 5.00 10.92
N PHE A 263 13.51 6.20 11.50
CA PHE A 263 14.15 7.34 10.84
C PHE A 263 15.68 7.38 11.00
N GLY A 264 16.29 6.41 11.68
CA GLY A 264 17.73 6.38 11.91
C GLY A 264 18.23 7.51 12.80
N LEU A 265 17.40 7.97 13.75
CA LEU A 265 17.71 9.06 14.68
C LEU A 265 18.30 8.55 16.02
N ALA A 266 18.31 7.24 16.24
CA ALA A 266 18.87 6.63 17.44
C ALA A 266 20.40 6.86 17.53
N GLY A 267 20.86 7.54 18.59
CA GLY A 267 22.28 7.82 18.85
C GLY A 267 22.74 9.26 18.53
N LEU A 268 21.87 10.10 17.96
CA LEU A 268 22.07 11.54 17.91
C LEU A 268 21.44 12.13 19.19
N GLU A 269 22.20 12.88 20.00
CA GLU A 269 21.62 13.65 21.12
C GLU A 269 20.42 14.45 20.59
N VAL A 270 19.22 14.06 21.01
CA VAL A 270 17.97 14.76 20.65
C VAL A 270 17.80 15.93 21.63
N ASP A 271 18.81 16.79 21.72
CA ASP A 271 18.69 18.10 22.32
C ASP A 271 18.60 19.13 21.19
N LEU A 272 17.52 19.92 21.22
CA LEU A 272 17.56 21.23 20.59
C LEU A 272 17.94 22.24 21.68
N PRO A 273 19.05 22.98 21.55
CA PRO A 273 19.12 24.27 22.20
C PRO A 273 17.94 25.09 21.66
N GLY A 274 17.11 25.61 22.56
CA GLY A 274 15.80 26.22 22.29
C GLY A 274 15.80 27.52 21.47
N GLN A 275 16.61 27.64 20.43
CA GLN A 275 16.69 28.80 19.56
C GLN A 275 16.87 28.34 18.11
N ASN A 276 15.76 28.01 17.45
CA ASN A 276 15.52 28.15 15.99
C ASN A 276 14.24 27.40 15.56
N MET A 277 13.19 27.40 16.38
CA MET A 277 11.85 27.07 15.89
C MET A 277 11.24 28.35 15.32
N VAL A 278 11.07 28.39 13.99
CA VAL A 278 10.17 29.36 13.36
C VAL A 278 8.76 28.91 13.72
N GLU A 279 8.10 29.66 14.60
CA GLU A 279 6.69 29.46 14.94
C GLU A 279 5.83 29.62 13.68
N TYR A 280 5.35 28.49 13.13
CA TYR A 280 4.21 28.50 12.23
C TYR A 280 2.94 28.55 13.08
N SER A 281 2.38 29.74 13.25
CA SER A 281 1.04 29.93 13.78
C SER A 281 0.02 29.79 12.64
N THR A 282 -0.94 28.88 12.78
CA THR A 282 -2.14 28.86 11.96
C THR A 282 -3.20 29.76 12.60
N PRO A 283 -3.68 30.83 11.95
CA PRO A 283 -4.77 31.63 12.50
C PRO A 283 -6.08 30.83 12.45
N SER A 284 -6.76 30.87 13.59
CA SER A 284 -8.10 30.40 13.90
C SER A 284 -9.16 30.57 12.79
N ALA A 285 -10.09 29.63 12.76
CA ALA A 285 -11.31 29.62 11.97
C ALA A 285 -12.07 30.96 11.95
N GLN A 286 -12.25 31.54 10.76
CA GLN A 286 -13.40 32.39 10.39
C GLN A 286 -13.72 32.21 8.90
N LYS A 287 -15.00 32.01 8.58
CA LYS A 287 -15.58 32.05 7.22
C LYS A 287 -15.19 33.35 6.50
N LEU A 288 -14.87 33.31 5.20
CA LEU A 288 -15.38 34.26 4.18
C LEU A 288 -14.92 33.93 2.74
N VAL A 289 -15.92 33.59 1.92
CA VAL A 289 -16.24 34.13 0.58
C VAL A 289 -15.06 34.42 -0.38
N LEU A 290 -14.95 33.57 -1.41
CA LEU A 290 -14.19 33.86 -2.63
C LEU A 290 -14.96 34.88 -3.49
N LYS A 291 -14.41 36.09 -3.61
CA LYS A 291 -14.77 37.05 -4.66
C LYS A 291 -13.86 36.80 -5.86
N ALA A 292 -14.45 36.48 -7.01
CA ALA A 292 -13.74 36.41 -8.28
C ALA A 292 -13.16 37.78 -8.63
N ARG A 293 -11.96 37.80 -9.22
CA ARG A 293 -11.45 38.95 -9.95
C ARG A 293 -11.05 38.51 -11.36
N GLN A 294 -11.86 38.93 -12.32
CA GLN A 294 -11.44 39.29 -13.66
C GLN A 294 -10.23 40.25 -13.59
N ASN A 295 -9.30 40.12 -14.54
CA ASN A 295 -9.12 41.14 -15.57
C ASN A 295 -8.09 40.66 -16.61
N ASP A 296 -8.57 40.52 -17.83
CA ASP A 296 -8.12 41.24 -19.03
C ASP A 296 -6.61 41.35 -19.26
N TRP A 297 -6.16 40.54 -20.22
CA TRP A 297 -5.00 40.82 -21.05
C TRP A 297 -5.45 41.57 -22.31
N THR A 298 -5.44 42.90 -22.26
CA THR A 298 -5.26 43.85 -23.38
C THR A 298 -4.53 45.05 -22.76
N ASP A 299 -3.41 45.55 -23.26
CA ASP A 299 -3.26 46.27 -24.53
C ASP A 299 -1.83 46.20 -25.09
N GLY A 300 -1.72 46.34 -26.41
CA GLY A 300 -0.46 46.52 -27.13
C GLY A 300 -0.06 47.99 -27.35
N VAL A 301 0.84 48.16 -28.33
CA VAL A 301 1.41 49.39 -28.93
C VAL A 301 2.72 49.90 -28.29
N VAL A 302 3.86 49.52 -28.89
CA VAL A 302 4.58 50.31 -29.91
C VAL A 302 5.00 49.38 -31.04
#